data_AF-A0A933P767-F1
#
_entry.id   AF-A0A933P767-F1
#
_cell.length_a   1.000
_cell.length_b   1.000
_cell.length_c   1.000
_cell.angle_alpha   90.00
_cell.angle_beta   90.00
_cell.angle_gamma   90.00
#
_symmetry.space_group_name_H-M   'P 1'
#
loop_
_entity.id
_entity.type
_entity.pdbx_description
1 polymer ?
#
loop_
_entity_poly.entity_id
_entity_poly.type
_entity_poly.pdbx_seq_one_letter_code
_entity_poly.pdbx_strand_id
1 'polypeptide(L)' 'ASTLGAGSVGLQVDPYGMLALALDRRSAAEELSLGVGDQVTLSPLAEGDRGPGTTSPVTLRTHR' A
#
# COMPACT_ATOMS: atom_id res chain seq x y z
N ALA A 1 -1.76 -2.41 -16.55
CA ALA A 1 -0.94 -3.20 -15.60
C ALA A 1 -0.58 -2.26 -14.47
N SER A 2 -1.21 -2.43 -13.33
CA SER A 2 -1.10 -1.51 -12.19
C SER A 2 -0.52 -2.27 -11.01
N THR A 3 0.71 -2.70 -11.21
CA THR A 3 1.55 -3.17 -10.13
C THR A 3 2.18 -1.93 -9.52
N LEU A 4 2.16 -1.80 -8.19
CA LEU A 4 3.15 -0.95 -7.53
C LEU A 4 4.49 -1.28 -8.19
N GLY A 5 5.20 -0.26 -8.68
CA GLY A 5 6.56 -0.48 -9.18
C GLY A 5 7.38 -1.17 -8.09
N ALA A 6 8.43 -1.88 -8.47
CA ALA A 6 9.33 -2.45 -7.47
C ALA A 6 9.80 -1.35 -6.51
N GLY A 7 9.46 -1.47 -5.22
CA GLY A 7 9.78 -0.46 -4.20
C GLY A 7 8.79 0.70 -4.05
N SER A 8 7.69 0.72 -4.79
CA SER A 8 6.57 1.64 -4.49
C SER A 8 5.80 1.15 -3.27
N VAL A 9 5.39 2.09 -2.40
CA VAL A 9 4.44 1.86 -1.30
C VAL A 9 3.03 2.23 -1.78
N GLY A 10 2.04 1.43 -1.38
CA GLY A 10 0.63 1.65 -1.69
C GLY A 10 -0.25 1.49 -0.47
N LEU A 11 -1.48 1.96 -0.61
CA LEU A 11 -2.53 1.86 0.39
C LEU A 11 -3.63 0.94 -0.14
N GLN A 12 -4.07 0.00 0.69
CA GLN A 12 -5.19 -0.88 0.41
C GLN A 12 -6.19 -0.82 1.57
N VAL A 13 -7.47 -1.09 1.29
CA VAL A 13 -8.43 -1.42 2.33
C VAL A 13 -8.39 -2.93 2.56
N ASP A 14 -8.29 -3.36 3.81
CA ASP A 14 -8.29 -4.77 4.19
C ASP A 14 -9.73 -5.31 4.37
N PRO A 15 -9.92 -6.63 4.56
CA PRO A 15 -11.25 -7.22 4.76
C PRO A 15 -12.01 -6.73 6.01
N TYR A 16 -11.33 -6.08 6.96
CA TYR A 16 -11.92 -5.51 8.17
C TYR A 16 -12.26 -4.03 8.03
N GLY A 17 -12.01 -3.43 6.85
CA GLY A 17 -12.26 -2.02 6.59
C GLY A 17 -11.15 -1.08 7.10
N MET A 18 -9.98 -1.62 7.46
CA MET A 18 -8.82 -0.82 7.87
C MET A 18 -7.92 -0.50 6.68
N LEU A 19 -7.17 0.59 6.77
CA LEU A 19 -6.12 0.91 5.81
C LEU A 19 -4.86 0.08 6.10
N ALA A 20 -4.34 -0.57 5.07
CA ALA A 20 -3.12 -1.35 5.09
C ALA A 20 -2.07 -0.75 4.15
N LEU A 21 -0.81 -0.75 4.60
CA LEU A 21 0.36 -0.41 3.77
C LEU A 21 0.83 -1.66 3.02
N ALA A 22 1.08 -1.53 1.73
CA ALA A 22 1.53 -2.62 0.87
C ALA A 22 2.73 -2.22 0.01
N LEU A 23 3.61 -3.19 -0.26
CA LEU A 23 4.64 -3.11 -1.31
C LEU A 23 4.48 -4.29 -2.26
N ASP A 24 5.00 -4.14 -3.48
CA ASP A 24 5.11 -5.28 -4.41
C ASP A 24 6.09 -6.33 -3.86
N ARG A 25 5.56 -7.53 -3.57
CA ARG A 25 6.30 -8.76 -3.21
C ARG A 25 7.25 -8.65 -2.01
N ARG A 26 7.06 -7.65 -1.12
CA ARG A 26 7.88 -7.44 0.08
C ARG A 26 7.02 -7.00 1.27
N SER A 27 7.55 -7.16 2.48
CA SER A 27 6.91 -6.69 3.73
C SER A 27 7.03 -5.18 3.87
N ALA A 28 5.91 -4.48 4.01
CA ALA A 28 5.89 -3.05 4.30
C ALA A 28 6.34 -2.70 5.71
N ALA A 29 6.04 -3.55 6.68
CA ALA A 29 6.48 -3.35 8.05
C ALA A 29 8.01 -3.39 8.16
N GLU A 30 8.66 -4.34 7.47
CA GLU A 30 10.12 -4.45 7.49
C GLU A 30 10.78 -3.29 6.73
N GLU A 31 10.30 -2.97 5.52
CA GLU A 31 10.89 -1.91 4.69
C GLU A 31 10.79 -0.53 5.37
N LEU A 32 9.68 -0.25 6.05
CA LEU A 32 9.43 1.01 6.73
C LEU A 32 9.83 0.98 8.21
N SER A 33 10.35 -0.15 8.70
CA SER A 33 10.70 -0.38 10.11
C SER A 33 9.57 -0.04 11.09
N LEU A 34 8.35 -0.47 10.76
CA LEU A 34 7.13 -0.26 11.56
C LEU A 34 6.82 -1.48 12.44
N GLY A 35 6.49 -1.21 13.69
CA GLY A 35 6.00 -2.16 14.69
C GLY A 35 4.58 -1.86 15.16
N VAL A 36 4.04 -2.75 16.00
CA VAL A 36 2.75 -2.55 16.66
C VAL A 36 2.84 -1.35 17.60
N GLY A 37 1.90 -0.41 17.46
CA GLY A 37 1.84 0.80 18.28
C GLY A 37 2.50 2.03 17.64
N ASP A 38 3.21 1.86 16.51
CA ASP A 38 3.77 3.00 15.79
C ASP A 38 2.67 3.83 15.13
N GLN A 39 2.78 5.16 15.27
CA GLN A 39 1.84 6.08 14.68
C GLN A 39 2.17 6.33 13.21
N VAL A 40 1.17 6.20 12.34
CA VAL A 40 1.25 6.56 10.93
C VAL A 40 0.32 7.75 10.67
N THR A 41 0.86 8.82 10.08
CA THR A 41 0.08 10.01 9.72
C THR A 41 -0.10 10.05 8.20
N LEU A 42 -1.35 10.07 7.75
CA LEU A 42 -1.69 10.27 6.34
C LEU A 42 -2.00 11.75 6.12
N SER A 43 -1.33 12.35 5.13
CA SER A 43 -1.61 13.71 4.69
C SER A 43 -2.02 13.70 3.22
N PRO A 44 -2.97 14.56 2.81
CA PRO A 44 -3.23 14.78 1.40
C PRO A 44 -1.96 15.29 0.71
N LEU A 45 -1.69 14.79 -0.49
CA LEU A 45 -0.72 15.42 -1.38
C LEU A 45 -1.16 16.84 -1.74
N ALA A 46 -0.21 17.72 -2.03
CA ALA A 46 -0.52 19.05 -2.55
C ALA A 46 -1.30 18.95 -3.87
N GLU A 47 -2.09 19.98 -4.15
CA GLU A 47 -2.83 20.06 -5.41
C GLU A 47 -1.85 20.02 -6.58
N GLY A 48 -2.05 19.08 -7.52
CA GLY A 48 -1.14 18.87 -8.67
C GLY A 48 0.00 17.85 -8.45
N ASP A 49 0.34 17.48 -7.21
CA ASP A 49 1.33 16.42 -6.93
C ASP A 49 0.77 15.01 -7.08
N ARG A 50 -0.56 14.90 -7.21
CA ARG A 50 -1.21 13.63 -7.49
C ARG A 50 -0.94 13.25 -8.94
N GLY A 51 0.12 12.46 -9.16
CA GLY A 51 0.27 11.67 -10.39
C GLY A 51 -1.00 10.82 -10.63
N PRO A 52 -1.23 10.30 -11.85
CA PRO A 52 -2.47 9.60 -12.17
C PRO A 52 -2.70 8.43 -11.19
N GLY A 53 -3.70 8.58 -10.33
CA GLY A 53 -4.14 7.54 -9.42
C GLY A 53 -4.58 6.33 -10.24
N THR A 54 -4.02 5.16 -9.95
CA THR A 54 -4.23 3.96 -10.73
C THR A 54 -4.78 2.86 -9.84
N THR A 55 -5.93 2.31 -10.23
CA THR A 55 -6.55 1.16 -9.57
C THR A 55 -6.30 -0.08 -10.42
N SER A 56 -5.87 -1.17 -9.79
CA SER A 56 -5.64 -2.48 -10.40
C SER A 56 -6.61 -3.49 -9.82
N PRO A 57 -7.27 -4.32 -10.63
CA PRO A 57 -7.81 -5.56 -10.11
C PRO A 57 -6.64 -6.47 -9.68
N VAL A 58 -6.72 -7.02 -8.47
CA VAL A 58 -5.76 -8.00 -7.94
C VAL A 58 -6.44 -9.38 -7.89
N THR A 59 -5.87 -10.37 -8.56
CA THR A 59 -6.34 -11.77 -8.48
C THR A 59 -5.64 -12.46 -7.31
N LEU A 60 -6.38 -12.75 -6.24
CA LEU A 60 -5.85 -13.56 -5.13
C LEU A 60 -5.66 -15.01 -5.59
N ARG A 61 -4.44 -15.52 -5.49
CA ARG A 61 -4.14 -16.94 -5.69
C ARG A 61 -4.10 -17.59 -4.32
N THR A 62 -4.98 -18.54 -4.06
CA THR A 62 -4.90 -19.37 -2.85
C THR A 62 -3.60 -20.15 -2.88
N HIS A 63 -2.72 -19.93 -1.91
CA HIS A 63 -1.60 -20.81 -1.66
C HIS A 63 -2.10 -21.97 -0.80
N ARG A 64 -1.88 -23.20 -1.27
CA ARG A 64 -2.14 -24.42 -0.48
C ARG A 64 -0.98 -24.70 0.46
#